data_AF-A0A7Z1KI08-F1
#
_entry.id   AF-A0A7Z1KI08-F1
#
_cell.length_a   1.000
_cell.length_b   1.000
_cell.length_c   1.000
_cell.angle_alpha   90.00
_cell.angle_beta   90.00
_cell.angle_gamma   90.00
#
_symmetry.space_group_name_H-M   'P 1'
#
loop_
_entity.id
_entity.type
_entity.pdbx_description
1 polymer ?
#
loop_
_entity_poly.entity_id
_entity_poly.type
_entity_poly.pdbx_seq_one_letter_code
_entity_poly.pdbx_strand_id
1 'polypeptide(L)'
;MTTKSEFLEAHDEQIQQEFNEIIETISPHLKKNGAYMSEYRFDCAYGVTKRVAELLVEKYEPDGWNIHINMKSVHANSFEISIT
;
A
#
# COMPACT_ATOMS: atom_id res chain seq x y z
N MET A 1 14.49 11.05 20.38
CA MET A 1 13.18 10.78 19.75
C MET A 1 13.41 10.85 18.25
N THR A 2 13.22 9.75 17.53
CA THR A 2 13.22 9.78 16.07
C THR A 2 11.89 10.35 15.62
N THR A 3 11.90 11.34 14.74
CA THR A 3 10.69 11.92 14.17
C THR A 3 10.04 10.96 13.18
N LYS A 4 8.75 11.17 12.87
CA LYS A 4 8.04 10.38 11.85
C LYS A 4 8.78 10.40 10.50
N SER A 5 9.30 11.57 10.11
CA SER A 5 9.99 11.75 8.83
C SER A 5 11.29 10.95 8.77
N GLU A 6 12.14 11.06 9.80
CA GLU A 6 13.40 10.30 9.88
C GLU A 6 13.16 8.78 9.87
N PHE A 7 12.08 8.32 10.53
CA PHE A 7 11.71 6.91 10.50
C PHE A 7 11.32 6.44 9.09
N LEU A 8 10.53 7.24 8.36
CA LEU A 8 10.09 6.88 7.01
C LEU A 8 11.25 6.96 6.02
N GLU A 9 12.13 7.98 6.12
CA GLU A 9 13.33 8.09 5.31
C GLU A 9 14.27 6.88 5.50
N ALA A 10 14.43 6.41 6.74
CA ALA A 10 15.24 5.22 7.03
C ALA A 10 14.67 3.92 6.44
N HIS A 11 13.39 3.89 6.07
CA HIS A 11 12.72 2.73 5.48
C HIS A 11 12.22 2.99 4.05
N ASP A 12 12.63 4.10 3.41
CA ASP A 12 12.09 4.49 2.10
C ASP A 12 12.35 3.43 1.04
N GLU A 13 13.55 2.83 1.03
CA GLU A 13 13.89 1.74 0.11
C GLU A 13 12.92 0.55 0.25
N GLN A 14 12.62 0.14 1.48
CA GLN A 14 11.66 -0.93 1.74
C GLN A 14 10.24 -0.52 1.34
N ILE A 15 9.82 0.72 1.64
CA ILE A 15 8.50 1.25 1.26
C ILE A 15 8.33 1.20 -0.26
N GLN A 16 9.33 1.69 -1.01
CA GLN A 16 9.29 1.71 -2.47
C GLN A 16 9.31 0.30 -3.06
N GLN A 17 10.09 -0.62 -2.50
CA GLN A 17 10.12 -2.00 -2.96
C GLN A 17 8.74 -2.66 -2.84
N GLU A 18 8.16 -2.65 -1.65
CA GLU A 18 6.84 -3.24 -1.38
C GLU A 18 5.76 -2.59 -2.24
N PHE A 19 5.80 -1.27 -2.39
CA PHE A 19 4.88 -0.52 -3.25
C PHE A 19 4.98 -0.95 -4.72
N ASN A 20 6.19 -1.09 -5.26
CA ASN A 20 6.40 -1.48 -6.66
C ASN A 20 5.94 -2.91 -6.92
N GLU A 21 6.25 -3.86 -6.03
CA GLU A 21 5.80 -5.25 -6.14
C GLU A 21 4.27 -5.36 -6.18
N ILE A 22 3.58 -4.55 -5.37
CA ILE A 22 2.12 -4.48 -5.37
C ILE A 22 1.59 -3.90 -6.69
N ILE A 23 2.16 -2.81 -7.20
CA ILE A 23 1.73 -2.19 -8.46
C ILE A 23 1.88 -3.15 -9.64
N GLU A 24 2.99 -3.89 -9.69
CA GLU A 24 3.23 -4.91 -10.73
C GLU A 24 2.13 -5.98 -10.74
N THR A 25 1.50 -6.23 -9.60
CA THR A 25 0.36 -7.15 -9.48
C THR A 25 -0.97 -6.47 -9.83
N ILE A 26 -1.23 -5.28 -9.28
CA ILE A 26 -2.52 -4.59 -9.42
C ILE A 26 -2.75 -4.11 -10.86
N SER A 27 -1.76 -3.47 -11.47
CA SER A 27 -1.93 -2.78 -12.75
C SER A 27 -2.36 -3.71 -13.89
N PRO A 28 -1.77 -4.91 -14.07
CA PRO A 28 -2.25 -5.87 -15.07
C PRO A 28 -3.65 -6.39 -14.77
N HIS A 29 -3.98 -6.62 -13.49
CA HIS A 29 -5.30 -7.10 -13.09
C HIS A 29 -6.39 -6.06 -13.36
N LEU A 30 -6.16 -4.79 -13.04
CA LEU A 30 -7.09 -3.71 -13.34
C LEU A 30 -7.33 -3.56 -14.84
N LYS A 31 -6.27 -3.62 -15.66
CA LYS A 31 -6.38 -3.57 -17.13
C LYS A 31 -7.22 -4.72 -17.70
N LYS A 32 -7.17 -5.90 -17.07
CA LYS A 32 -7.85 -7.10 -17.56
C LYS A 32 -9.29 -7.22 -17.05
N ASN A 33 -9.51 -6.92 -15.77
CA ASN A 33 -10.76 -7.26 -15.08
C ASN A 33 -11.57 -6.03 -14.68
N GLY A 34 -10.99 -4.82 -14.70
CA GLY A 34 -11.65 -3.59 -14.27
C GLY A 34 -11.88 -3.51 -12.76
N ALA A 35 -11.34 -4.43 -11.96
CA ALA A 35 -11.40 -4.40 -10.50
C ALA A 35 -10.25 -5.25 -9.92
N TYR A 36 -9.86 -4.93 -8.69
CA TYR A 36 -8.85 -5.68 -7.94
C TYR A 36 -9.21 -5.76 -6.47
N MET A 37 -9.02 -6.92 -5.84
CA MET A 37 -9.16 -7.08 -4.40
C MET A 37 -8.10 -8.06 -3.90
N SER A 38 -7.38 -7.70 -2.84
CA SER A 38 -6.37 -8.56 -2.22
C SER A 38 -6.09 -8.16 -0.78
N GLU A 39 -5.42 -9.05 -0.06
CA GLU A 39 -4.84 -8.81 1.25
C GLU A 39 -3.32 -8.87 1.16
N TYR A 40 -2.66 -7.87 1.74
CA TYR A 40 -1.21 -7.83 1.87
C TYR A 40 -0.81 -7.92 3.33
N ARG A 41 0.23 -8.70 3.61
CA ARG A 41 0.85 -8.84 4.93
C ARG A 41 2.36 -8.69 4.78
N PHE A 42 2.93 -7.78 5.56
CA PHE A 42 4.35 -7.45 5.54
C PHE A 42 5.01 -7.88 6.84
N ASP A 43 6.29 -8.25 6.73
CA ASP A 43 7.16 -8.45 7.88
C ASP A 43 7.99 -7.19 8.17
N CYS A 44 7.29 -6.06 8.34
CA CYS A 44 7.90 -4.76 8.54
C CYS A 44 7.16 -3.98 9.63
N ALA A 45 7.67 -2.81 10.02
CA ALA A 45 7.00 -1.98 11.00
C ALA A 45 5.67 -1.42 10.46
N TYR A 46 4.66 -1.29 11.33
CA TYR A 46 3.33 -0.76 10.98
C TYR A 46 3.38 0.57 10.21
N GLY A 47 4.33 1.45 10.55
CA GLY A 47 4.51 2.73 9.84
C GLY A 47 4.88 2.58 8.36
N VAL A 48 5.67 1.56 8.03
CA VAL A 48 6.03 1.19 6.65
C VAL A 48 4.80 0.66 5.93
N THR A 49 4.11 -0.33 6.51
CA THR A 49 2.86 -0.88 5.94
C THR A 49 1.84 0.21 5.65
N LYS A 50 1.64 1.11 6.62
CA LYS A 50 0.70 2.23 6.48
C LYS A 50 1.13 3.17 5.35
N ARG A 51 2.42 3.48 5.23
CA ARG A 51 2.90 4.35 4.15
C ARG A 51 2.74 3.71 2.77
N VAL A 52 2.98 2.41 2.64
CA VAL A 52 2.72 1.67 1.40
C VAL A 52 1.23 1.76 1.00
N ALA A 53 0.32 1.54 1.95
CA ALA A 53 -1.11 1.72 1.72
C ALA A 53 -1.47 3.15 1.26
N GLU A 54 -0.94 4.18 1.92
CA GLU A 54 -1.15 5.59 1.52
C GLU A 54 -0.65 5.84 0.09
N LEU A 55 0.52 5.33 -0.28
CA LEU A 55 1.07 5.46 -1.64
C LEU A 55 0.18 4.79 -2.70
N LEU A 56 -0.47 3.66 -2.38
CA LEU A 56 -1.40 3.00 -3.30
C LEU A 56 -2.63 3.87 -3.58
N VAL A 57 -3.17 4.54 -2.56
CA VAL A 57 -4.26 5.52 -2.74
C VAL A 57 -3.79 6.66 -3.64
N GLU A 58 -2.65 7.26 -3.32
CA GLU A 58 -2.03 8.34 -4.10
C GLU A 58 -1.78 7.94 -5.56
N LYS A 59 -1.55 6.65 -5.84
CA LYS A 59 -1.29 6.14 -7.19
C LYS A 59 -2.54 6.04 -8.06
N TYR A 60 -3.63 5.46 -7.58
CA TYR A 60 -4.79 5.16 -8.44
C TYR A 60 -6.00 6.07 -8.25
N GLU A 61 -6.11 6.80 -7.12
CA GLU A 61 -7.20 7.77 -6.94
C GLU A 61 -7.18 8.88 -8.02
N PRO A 62 -6.02 9.44 -8.42
CA PRO A 62 -5.97 10.41 -9.53
C PRO A 62 -6.35 9.83 -10.90
N ASP A 63 -6.18 8.51 -11.07
CA ASP A 63 -6.55 7.79 -12.30
C ASP A 63 -8.07 7.48 -12.36
N GLY A 64 -8.83 7.93 -11.35
CA GLY A 64 -10.29 7.81 -11.29
C GLY A 64 -10.79 6.49 -10.69
N TRP A 65 -9.89 5.68 -10.11
CA TRP A 65 -10.27 4.46 -9.42
C TRP A 65 -10.79 4.73 -8.02
N ASN A 66 -11.82 4.00 -7.59
CA ASN A 66 -12.24 4.01 -6.20
C ASN A 66 -11.38 3.00 -5.43
N ILE A 67 -10.49 3.49 -4.58
CA ILE A 67 -9.71 2.65 -3.67
C ILE A 67 -10.35 2.63 -2.29
N HIS A 68 -10.49 1.43 -1.73
CA HIS A 68 -10.73 1.22 -0.32
C HIS A 68 -9.59 0.41 0.29
N ILE A 69 -8.97 0.94 1.35
CA ILE A 69 -7.97 0.22 2.13
C ILE A 69 -8.47 0.06 3.56
N ASN A 70 -8.46 -1.19 4.04
CA ASN A 70 -8.82 -1.53 5.41
C ASN A 70 -7.61 -2.11 6.16
N MET A 71 -7.12 -1.37 7.15
CA MET A 71 -6.07 -1.84 8.05
C MET A 71 -6.68 -2.82 9.06
N LYS A 72 -6.30 -4.10 9.01
CA LYS A 72 -6.96 -5.18 9.79
C LYS A 72 -6.98 -4.95 11.30
N SER A 73 -5.93 -4.34 11.85
CA SER A 73 -5.91 -3.89 13.25
C SER A 73 -4.89 -2.76 13.45
N VAL A 74 -5.04 -2.03 14.56
CA VAL A 74 -3.99 -1.13 15.03
C VAL A 74 -2.77 -1.99 15.40
N HIS A 75 -1.63 -1.72 14.76
CA HIS A 75 -0.39 -2.53 14.80
C HIS A 75 -0.37 -3.82 13.98
N ALA A 76 -1.41 -4.14 13.19
CA ALA A 76 -1.25 -5.16 12.16
C ALA A 76 -0.45 -4.62 10.98
N ASN A 77 0.61 -5.33 10.62
CA ASN A 77 1.38 -5.07 9.40
C ASN A 77 0.68 -5.69 8.18
N SER A 78 -0.64 -5.51 8.09
CA SER A 78 -1.45 -6.05 7.01
C SER A 78 -2.65 -5.18 6.71
N PHE A 79 -3.00 -5.10 5.43
CA PHE A 79 -4.19 -4.40 4.96
C PHE A 79 -4.89 -5.17 3.83
N GLU A 80 -6.20 -4.96 3.74
CA GLU A 80 -6.99 -5.34 2.58
C GLU A 80 -7.14 -4.14 1.66
N ILE A 81 -7.01 -4.36 0.36
CA ILE A 81 -7.22 -3.35 -0.67
C ILE A 81 -8.31 -3.82 -1.63
N SER A 82 -9.21 -2.90 -1.99
CA SER A 82 -10.21 -3.05 -3.02
C SER A 82 -10.15 -1.86 -3.97
N ILE A 83 -10.17 -2.11 -5.27
CA ILE A 83 -10.11 -1.10 -6.33
C ILE A 83 -11.20 -1.39 -7.36
N THR A 84 -12.06 -0.41 -7.64
CA THR A 84 -13.20 -0.52 -8.58
C THR A 84 -13.42 0.74 -9.41
#